data_AF-A0A1E3LFX8-F1
#
_entry.id   AF-A0A1E3LFX8-F1
#
_cell.length_a   1.000
_cell.length_b   1.000
_cell.length_c   1.000
_cell.angle_alpha   90.00
_cell.angle_beta   90.00
_cell.angle_gamma   90.00
#
_symmetry.space_group_name_H-M   'P 1'
#
loop_
_entity.id
_entity.type
_entity.pdbx_description
1 polymer ?
#
loop_
_entity_poly.entity_id
_entity_poly.type
_entity_poly.pdbx_seq_one_letter_code
_entity_poly.pdbx_strand_id
1 'polypeptide(L)'
;MDVSPHGDLHDLRPAIRIVEEAANVVFPGAAELDHAMGRLTLKIVTPEGKQTVAQWFGANQDDTDTAGVLVRSHLATFPNGFAHLVRKQTIHRVADDAARLLKILSPHTRAAMIQRWSMPGDRSLHVSADHCIVADIPDSGFRCLLIGKAVGESGLHLTQEEAVQLMHARPAGADDGRTVLDMLPALTTHHPQTTAHLLRALIDTNGRMPSTLNADALHALAISVFEALRHDGRRTVFCEAFARYFGEMEDYRRAADVRAEMAVHRKRDLPGDVYGISRFTNSGHDTAADVRRHAEICIANEHALAAHYYARCGELALAAKQHFKAAQRRAAAREPALAEHACTRGLTNLHQLAGVARYSEVAPVLREAFDAIAISSGRISATGTQCATAFAARGRDLSAAMTHYLTAERLPQIHEANLVEDADALAKVRDFHVSETWRYCTRARFDPDRADVPAAMRSAIASHLGKMNGMTALAGPDYTIEFGDIIGPNATLPFDGDPKVHWLLLETARGAKGQPVYQLVNTIRRREMLGKAHRHPMLGRALTSADFIGEVEALELLQLLQPGRRAR
;
A
#
# COMPACT_ATOMS: atom_id res chain seq x y z
N MET A 1 48.48 -21.45 -53.50
CA MET A 1 48.14 -21.31 -52.07
C MET A 1 48.30 -19.85 -51.75
N ASP A 2 47.21 -19.11 -51.88
CA ASP A 2 47.16 -17.66 -51.68
C ASP A 2 46.31 -17.45 -50.43
N VAL A 3 46.96 -17.09 -49.33
CA VAL A 3 46.29 -16.79 -48.06
C VAL A 3 45.79 -15.36 -48.18
N SER A 4 44.50 -15.22 -48.47
CA SER A 4 43.83 -13.92 -48.50
C SER A 4 43.81 -13.32 -47.09
N PRO A 5 44.40 -12.13 -46.83
CA PRO A 5 44.57 -11.59 -45.48
C PRO A 5 43.39 -10.73 -44.99
N HIS A 6 42.20 -10.86 -45.59
CA HIS A 6 41.08 -9.93 -45.34
C HIS A 6 39.84 -10.53 -44.64
N GLY A 7 39.95 -11.73 -44.06
CA GLY A 7 38.84 -12.38 -43.35
C GLY A 7 38.61 -11.94 -41.90
N ASP A 8 39.65 -11.50 -41.18
CA ASP A 8 39.63 -11.43 -39.70
C ASP A 8 39.60 -10.02 -39.08
N LEU A 9 39.68 -8.95 -39.88
CA LEU A 9 39.77 -7.57 -39.36
C LEU A 9 38.43 -6.98 -38.89
N HIS A 10 37.31 -7.60 -39.27
CA HIS A 10 35.95 -7.09 -38.99
C HIS A 10 35.28 -7.74 -37.77
N ASP A 11 35.97 -8.68 -37.12
CA ASP A 11 35.45 -9.35 -35.92
C ASP A 11 35.71 -8.51 -34.66
N LEU A 12 34.65 -8.19 -33.93
CA LEU A 12 34.73 -7.49 -32.64
C LEU A 12 35.09 -8.45 -31.49
N ARG A 13 34.89 -9.78 -31.66
CA ARG A 13 35.09 -10.79 -30.61
C ARG A 13 36.47 -10.78 -29.95
N PRO A 14 37.60 -10.60 -30.65
CA PRO A 14 38.90 -10.49 -29.99
C PRO A 14 38.99 -9.28 -29.05
N ALA A 15 38.40 -8.14 -29.43
CA ALA A 15 38.42 -6.94 -28.61
C ALA A 15 37.44 -7.04 -27.42
N ILE A 16 36.30 -7.71 -27.61
CA ILE A 16 35.37 -8.07 -26.54
C ILE A 16 36.09 -8.94 -25.51
N ARG A 17 36.77 -10.01 -25.94
CA ARG A 17 37.49 -10.93 -25.04
C ARG A 17 38.51 -10.23 -24.14
N ILE A 18 39.22 -9.22 -24.65
CA ILE A 18 40.17 -8.42 -23.84
C ILE A 18 39.43 -7.72 -22.68
N VAL A 19 38.23 -7.19 -22.94
CA VAL A 19 37.40 -6.58 -21.89
C VAL A 19 36.93 -7.63 -20.89
N GLU A 20 36.51 -8.81 -21.36
CA GLU A 20 36.09 -9.92 -20.48
C GLU A 20 37.22 -10.41 -19.58
N GLU A 21 38.42 -10.64 -20.14
CA GLU A 21 39.61 -11.05 -19.41
C GLU A 21 40.01 -10.01 -18.36
N ALA A 22 40.02 -8.72 -18.73
CA ALA A 22 40.27 -7.64 -17.78
C ALA A 22 39.21 -7.62 -16.67
N ALA A 23 37.92 -7.75 -17.01
CA ALA A 23 36.84 -7.74 -16.03
C ALA A 23 36.88 -8.93 -15.06
N ASN A 24 37.46 -10.07 -15.46
CA ASN A 24 37.55 -11.24 -14.59
C ASN A 24 38.75 -11.21 -13.63
N VAL A 25 39.84 -10.53 -14.00
CA VAL A 25 41.12 -10.59 -13.25
C VAL A 25 41.44 -9.28 -12.53
N VAL A 26 40.97 -8.15 -13.04
CA VAL A 26 41.33 -6.82 -12.54
C VAL A 26 40.35 -6.32 -11.49
N PHE A 27 40.86 -5.65 -10.45
CA PHE A 27 40.04 -5.11 -9.37
C PHE A 27 39.16 -3.92 -9.80
N PRO A 28 38.00 -3.70 -9.14
CA PRO A 28 37.13 -2.56 -9.43
C PRO A 28 37.83 -1.21 -9.26
N GLY A 29 37.76 -0.34 -10.27
CA GLY A 29 38.37 0.99 -10.28
C GLY A 29 39.77 1.09 -10.89
N ALA A 30 40.35 -0.03 -11.33
CA ALA A 30 41.63 -0.01 -12.03
C ALA A 30 41.54 0.68 -13.41
N ALA A 31 42.61 1.37 -13.80
CA ALA A 31 42.65 2.10 -15.07
C ALA A 31 42.66 1.15 -16.28
N GLU A 32 43.12 -0.09 -16.12
CA GLU A 32 43.15 -1.13 -17.14
C GLU A 32 41.76 -1.43 -17.69
N LEU A 33 40.72 -1.36 -16.85
CA LEU A 33 39.32 -1.51 -17.28
C LEU A 33 38.90 -0.34 -18.19
N ASP A 34 39.28 0.90 -17.85
CA ASP A 34 39.01 2.07 -18.69
C ASP A 34 39.72 1.99 -20.04
N HIS A 35 40.98 1.57 -20.04
CA HIS A 35 41.75 1.39 -21.27
C HIS A 35 41.15 0.30 -22.15
N ALA A 36 40.75 -0.83 -21.57
CA ALA A 36 40.10 -1.92 -22.31
C ALA A 36 38.76 -1.45 -22.93
N MET A 37 37.93 -0.75 -22.15
CA MET A 37 36.68 -0.16 -22.65
C MET A 37 36.92 0.86 -23.76
N GLY A 38 37.88 1.76 -23.58
CA GLY A 38 38.22 2.80 -24.55
C GLY A 38 38.68 2.19 -25.88
N ARG A 39 39.51 1.14 -25.85
CA ARG A 39 39.96 0.43 -27.06
C ARG A 39 38.80 -0.24 -27.79
N LEU A 40 37.89 -0.91 -27.08
CA LEU A 40 36.73 -1.54 -27.71
C LEU A 40 35.79 -0.48 -28.31
N THR A 41 35.59 0.64 -27.60
CA THR A 41 34.77 1.77 -28.09
C THR A 41 35.37 2.36 -29.37
N LEU A 42 36.68 2.59 -29.40
CA LEU A 42 37.40 3.09 -30.58
C LEU A 42 37.30 2.12 -31.78
N LYS A 43 37.27 0.81 -31.53
CA LYS A 43 37.08 -0.19 -32.59
C LYS A 43 35.64 -0.20 -33.13
N ILE A 44 34.65 0.06 -32.29
CA ILE A 44 33.24 0.14 -32.72
C ILE A 44 32.98 1.38 -33.57
N VAL A 45 33.60 2.53 -33.25
CA VAL A 45 33.35 3.79 -33.99
C VAL A 45 34.04 3.88 -35.35
N THR A 46 34.77 2.85 -35.81
CA THR A 46 35.25 2.80 -37.19
C THR A 46 34.08 2.54 -38.15
N PRO A 47 34.18 2.90 -39.45
CA PRO A 47 33.11 2.61 -40.42
C PRO A 47 32.66 1.15 -40.43
N GLU A 48 33.62 0.22 -40.34
CA GLU A 48 33.39 -1.22 -40.33
C GLU A 48 32.76 -1.68 -39.01
N GLY A 49 33.28 -1.20 -37.87
CA GLY A 49 32.71 -1.51 -36.55
C GLY A 49 31.26 -1.03 -36.43
N LYS A 50 30.96 0.16 -36.96
CA LYS A 50 29.61 0.71 -37.04
C LYS A 50 28.71 -0.15 -37.93
N GLN A 51 29.20 -0.58 -39.09
CA GLN A 51 28.45 -1.45 -39.99
C GLN A 51 28.12 -2.79 -39.33
N THR A 52 29.05 -3.37 -38.57
CA THR A 52 28.81 -4.60 -37.80
C THR A 52 27.77 -4.37 -36.70
N VAL A 53 27.91 -3.30 -35.90
CA VAL A 53 26.98 -2.97 -34.80
C VAL A 53 25.57 -2.64 -35.32
N ALA A 54 25.45 -1.98 -36.47
CA ALA A 54 24.17 -1.64 -37.09
C ALA A 54 23.32 -2.86 -37.50
N GLN A 55 23.89 -4.07 -37.54
CA GLN A 55 23.12 -5.29 -37.76
C GLN A 55 22.24 -5.64 -36.54
N TRP A 56 22.71 -5.29 -35.34
CA TRP A 56 22.08 -5.63 -34.07
C TRP A 56 21.16 -4.53 -33.53
N PHE A 57 21.35 -3.29 -33.96
CA PHE A 57 20.63 -2.11 -33.48
C PHE A 57 19.97 -1.33 -34.63
N GLY A 58 18.85 -0.63 -34.36
CA GLY A 58 18.11 0.13 -35.37
C GLY A 58 18.90 1.30 -35.97
N ALA A 59 18.57 1.69 -37.22
CA ALA A 59 19.25 2.76 -37.97
C ALA A 59 19.05 4.17 -37.34
N ASN A 60 20.01 5.08 -37.58
CA ASN A 60 20.02 6.51 -37.17
C ASN A 60 20.31 6.84 -35.69
N GLN A 61 21.22 6.13 -35.03
CA GLN A 61 21.66 6.47 -33.66
C GLN A 61 22.95 7.30 -33.65
N ASP A 62 23.20 8.04 -32.56
CA ASP A 62 24.53 8.64 -32.33
C ASP A 62 25.53 7.50 -32.10
N ASP A 63 26.38 7.27 -33.10
CA ASP A 63 27.28 6.12 -33.16
C ASP A 63 28.29 6.08 -32.01
N THR A 64 28.74 7.25 -31.52
CA THR A 64 29.81 7.31 -30.50
C THR A 64 29.25 7.04 -29.11
N ASP A 65 28.09 7.62 -28.81
CA ASP A 65 27.42 7.43 -27.55
C ASP A 65 26.85 6.00 -27.41
N THR A 66 26.30 5.45 -28.50
CA THR A 66 25.80 4.07 -28.55
C THR A 66 26.92 3.04 -28.33
N ALA A 67 28.09 3.25 -28.96
CA ALA A 67 29.27 2.41 -28.74
C ALA A 67 29.71 2.41 -27.27
N GLY A 68 29.77 3.59 -26.64
CA GLY A 68 30.12 3.71 -25.23
C GLY A 68 29.12 3.00 -24.30
N VAL A 69 27.81 3.15 -24.56
CA VAL A 69 26.75 2.46 -23.81
C VAL A 69 26.82 0.95 -23.98
N LEU A 70 27.07 0.45 -25.19
CA LEU A 70 27.21 -0.98 -25.46
C LEU A 70 28.35 -1.60 -24.67
N VAL A 71 29.53 -0.96 -24.70
CA VAL A 71 30.72 -1.43 -23.97
C VAL A 71 30.50 -1.40 -22.46
N ARG A 72 29.91 -0.32 -21.91
CA ARG A 72 29.57 -0.24 -20.48
C ARG A 72 28.57 -1.31 -20.08
N SER A 73 27.50 -1.49 -20.86
CA SER A 73 26.47 -2.50 -20.58
C SER A 73 27.04 -3.91 -20.57
N HIS A 74 27.98 -4.22 -21.48
CA HIS A 74 28.67 -5.51 -21.49
C HIS A 74 29.62 -5.68 -20.33
N LEU A 75 30.43 -4.67 -20.00
CA LEU A 75 31.31 -4.72 -18.82
C LEU A 75 30.51 -4.93 -17.53
N ALA A 76 29.32 -4.32 -17.42
CA ALA A 76 28.44 -4.46 -16.27
C ALA A 76 27.97 -5.91 -16.02
N THR A 77 28.12 -6.81 -16.99
CA THR A 77 27.74 -8.23 -16.82
C THR A 77 28.75 -9.04 -16.01
N PHE A 78 29.93 -8.48 -15.74
CA PHE A 78 30.99 -9.10 -14.95
C PHE A 78 31.07 -8.47 -13.54
N PRO A 79 31.35 -9.23 -12.47
CA PRO A 79 31.35 -8.69 -11.10
C PRO A 79 32.28 -7.48 -10.90
N ASN A 80 33.54 -7.56 -11.33
CA ASN A 80 34.45 -6.42 -11.16
C ASN A 80 34.09 -5.25 -12.09
N GLY A 81 33.52 -5.55 -13.26
CA GLY A 81 33.04 -4.56 -14.21
C GLY A 81 31.83 -3.79 -13.69
N PHE A 82 30.84 -4.49 -13.13
CA PHE A 82 29.68 -3.91 -12.45
C PHE A 82 30.12 -3.02 -11.29
N ALA A 83 30.98 -3.53 -10.40
CA ALA A 83 31.51 -2.75 -9.29
C ALA A 83 32.32 -1.53 -9.76
N HIS A 84 33.11 -1.65 -10.82
CA HIS A 84 33.84 -0.52 -11.43
C HIS A 84 32.87 0.55 -11.91
N LEU A 85 31.82 0.16 -12.64
CA LEU A 85 30.83 1.10 -13.17
C LEU A 85 30.02 1.73 -12.06
N VAL A 86 29.51 0.97 -11.07
CA VAL A 86 28.74 1.50 -9.95
C VAL A 86 29.53 2.55 -9.16
N ARG A 87 30.85 2.39 -9.03
CA ARG A 87 31.73 3.38 -8.39
C ARG A 87 31.82 4.69 -9.18
N LYS A 88 31.67 4.65 -10.51
CA LYS A 88 31.78 5.82 -11.40
C LYS A 88 30.43 6.45 -11.76
N GLN A 89 29.42 5.61 -11.93
CA GLN A 89 28.09 5.92 -12.37
C GLN A 89 27.13 5.07 -11.53
N THR A 90 26.24 5.69 -10.77
CA THR A 90 25.35 4.99 -9.84
C THR A 90 24.65 3.78 -10.47
N ILE A 91 24.22 2.80 -9.68
CA ILE A 91 23.49 1.61 -10.18
C ILE A 91 22.31 1.96 -11.11
N HIS A 92 21.65 3.09 -10.86
CA HIS A 92 20.58 3.59 -11.72
C HIS A 92 21.04 3.96 -13.12
N ARG A 93 22.24 4.54 -13.27
CA ARG A 93 22.81 4.84 -14.59
C ARG A 93 23.19 3.58 -15.34
N VAL A 94 23.68 2.54 -14.64
CA VAL A 94 23.92 1.23 -15.26
C VAL A 94 22.61 0.63 -15.78
N ALA A 95 21.52 0.72 -15.01
CA ALA A 95 20.20 0.27 -15.45
C ALA A 95 19.63 1.12 -16.60
N ASP A 96 19.86 2.44 -16.61
CA ASP A 96 19.42 3.33 -17.70
C ASP A 96 20.23 3.06 -18.99
N ASP A 97 21.55 2.80 -18.90
CA ASP A 97 22.40 2.37 -20.03
C ASP A 97 21.88 1.05 -20.63
N ALA A 98 21.60 0.05 -19.79
CA ALA A 98 21.07 -1.24 -20.21
C ALA A 98 19.68 -1.10 -20.88
N ALA A 99 18.79 -0.33 -20.28
CA ALA A 99 17.46 -0.06 -20.85
C ALA A 99 17.56 0.62 -22.21
N ARG A 100 18.40 1.66 -22.32
CA ARG A 100 18.63 2.35 -23.59
C ARG A 100 19.13 1.39 -24.67
N LEU A 101 20.09 0.53 -24.34
CA LEU A 101 20.65 -0.43 -25.28
C LEU A 101 19.60 -1.42 -25.78
N LEU A 102 18.82 -2.00 -24.86
CA LEU A 102 17.80 -2.98 -25.20
C LEU A 102 16.64 -2.38 -26.01
N LYS A 103 16.32 -1.10 -25.77
CA LYS A 103 15.29 -0.37 -26.51
C LYS A 103 15.63 -0.17 -27.99
N ILE A 104 16.92 -0.04 -28.31
CA ILE A 104 17.38 0.23 -29.68
C ILE A 104 17.78 -1.03 -30.46
N LEU A 105 17.57 -2.23 -29.89
CA LEU A 105 17.78 -3.49 -30.61
C LEU A 105 16.96 -3.50 -31.90
N SER A 106 17.54 -4.04 -32.98
CA SER A 106 16.78 -4.29 -34.20
C SER A 106 15.67 -5.31 -33.90
N PRO A 107 14.49 -5.20 -34.53
CA PRO A 107 13.38 -6.13 -34.28
C PRO A 107 13.78 -7.61 -34.43
N HIS A 108 14.66 -7.90 -35.39
CA HIS A 108 15.21 -9.23 -35.62
C HIS A 108 16.07 -9.72 -34.45
N THR A 109 17.00 -8.89 -33.96
CA THR A 109 17.87 -9.24 -32.82
C THR A 109 17.08 -9.43 -31.54
N ARG A 110 16.09 -8.55 -31.27
CA ARG A 110 15.19 -8.70 -30.11
C ARG A 110 14.41 -10.01 -30.18
N ALA A 111 13.81 -10.33 -31.32
CA ALA A 111 13.06 -11.57 -31.49
C ALA A 111 13.95 -12.81 -31.32
N ALA A 112 15.15 -12.80 -31.92
CA ALA A 112 16.12 -13.88 -31.77
C ALA A 112 16.56 -14.06 -30.31
N MET A 113 16.80 -12.97 -29.59
CA MET A 113 17.16 -13.00 -28.17
C MET A 113 16.08 -13.68 -27.33
N ILE A 114 14.82 -13.32 -27.54
CA ILE A 114 13.68 -13.88 -26.80
C ILE A 114 13.43 -15.35 -27.18
N GLN A 115 13.51 -15.68 -28.47
CA GLN A 115 13.30 -17.05 -28.96
C GLN A 115 14.27 -18.05 -28.31
N ARG A 116 15.53 -17.63 -28.10
CA ARG A 116 16.57 -18.46 -27.48
C ARG A 116 16.29 -18.81 -26.03
N TRP A 117 15.48 -18.03 -25.31
CA TRP A 117 15.09 -18.34 -23.92
C TRP A 117 14.22 -19.59 -23.81
N SER A 118 13.50 -19.92 -24.88
CA SER A 118 12.64 -21.11 -24.94
C SER A 118 13.37 -22.35 -25.46
N MET A 119 14.64 -22.23 -25.90
CA MET A 119 15.39 -23.35 -26.48
C MET A 119 16.09 -24.19 -25.40
N PRO A 120 15.78 -25.49 -25.28
CA PRO A 120 16.44 -26.36 -24.32
C PRO A 120 17.96 -26.42 -24.56
N GLY A 121 18.75 -26.12 -23.53
CA GLY A 121 20.22 -26.18 -23.59
C GLY A 121 20.90 -24.94 -24.15
N ASP A 122 20.16 -23.93 -24.60
CA ASP A 122 20.74 -22.64 -24.96
C ASP A 122 21.24 -21.92 -23.69
N ARG A 123 22.46 -21.37 -23.75
CA ARG A 123 23.10 -20.65 -22.66
C ARG A 123 23.00 -19.13 -22.84
N SER A 124 21.96 -18.65 -23.51
CA SER A 124 21.74 -17.22 -23.80
C SER A 124 21.41 -16.37 -22.56
N LEU A 125 21.04 -17.00 -21.44
CA LEU A 125 20.84 -16.35 -20.16
C LEU A 125 21.86 -16.85 -19.14
N HIS A 126 22.33 -15.94 -18.29
CA HIS A 126 23.27 -16.23 -17.22
C HIS A 126 22.84 -15.51 -15.94
N VAL A 127 23.39 -15.95 -14.82
CA VAL A 127 23.19 -15.30 -13.52
C VAL A 127 24.52 -14.73 -13.07
N SER A 128 24.55 -13.43 -12.82
CA SER A 128 25.74 -12.79 -12.25
C SER A 128 25.89 -13.12 -10.76
N ALA A 129 27.10 -12.93 -10.22
CA ALA A 129 27.36 -13.10 -8.79
C ALA A 129 26.46 -12.22 -7.89
N ASP A 130 25.99 -11.09 -8.41
CA ASP A 130 25.07 -10.17 -7.73
C ASP A 130 23.59 -10.50 -7.97
N HIS A 131 23.30 -11.76 -8.37
CA HIS A 131 21.97 -12.29 -8.65
C HIS A 131 21.20 -11.57 -9.77
N CYS A 132 21.87 -10.81 -10.64
CA CYS A 132 21.21 -10.22 -11.81
C CYS A 132 21.11 -11.25 -12.94
N ILE A 133 20.05 -11.13 -13.74
CA ILE A 133 19.90 -11.90 -14.97
C ILE A 133 20.68 -11.17 -16.06
N VAL A 134 21.55 -11.88 -16.77
CA VAL A 134 22.34 -11.40 -17.90
C VAL A 134 21.82 -12.09 -19.15
N ALA A 135 21.66 -11.34 -20.24
CA ALA A 135 21.29 -11.89 -21.54
C ALA A 135 22.38 -11.63 -22.58
N ASP A 136 22.67 -12.64 -23.40
CA ASP A 136 23.51 -12.50 -24.58
C ASP A 136 22.76 -11.75 -25.69
N ILE A 137 23.45 -10.85 -26.38
CA ILE A 137 22.95 -10.24 -27.61
C ILE A 137 23.34 -11.17 -28.77
N PRO A 138 22.38 -11.79 -29.48
CA PRO A 138 22.66 -12.79 -30.50
C PRO A 138 23.69 -12.32 -31.54
N ASP A 139 24.58 -13.23 -31.93
CA ASP A 139 25.60 -13.06 -32.98
C ASP A 139 26.62 -11.92 -32.76
N SER A 140 26.59 -11.26 -31.60
CA SER A 140 27.42 -10.09 -31.32
C SER A 140 28.60 -10.34 -30.38
N GLY A 141 28.51 -11.38 -29.54
CA GLY A 141 29.43 -11.60 -28.42
C GLY A 141 29.24 -10.64 -27.23
N PHE A 142 28.39 -9.61 -27.37
CA PHE A 142 28.03 -8.72 -26.27
C PHE A 142 26.96 -9.32 -25.37
N ARG A 143 26.88 -8.78 -24.15
CA ARG A 143 25.93 -9.16 -23.11
C ARG A 143 25.32 -7.92 -22.49
N CYS A 144 24.14 -8.05 -21.90
CA CYS A 144 23.48 -6.97 -21.20
C CYS A 144 22.80 -7.45 -19.92
N LEU A 145 22.77 -6.61 -18.89
CA LEU A 145 22.02 -6.88 -17.66
C LEU A 145 20.52 -6.62 -17.88
N LEU A 146 19.69 -7.55 -17.42
CA LEU A 146 18.26 -7.37 -17.28
C LEU A 146 17.94 -6.80 -15.89
N ILE A 147 18.28 -5.53 -15.67
CA ILE A 147 18.15 -4.84 -14.37
C ILE A 147 17.27 -3.59 -14.46
N GLY A 148 16.40 -3.40 -13.45
CA GLY A 148 15.55 -2.22 -13.32
C GLY A 148 14.68 -2.00 -14.56
N LYS A 149 14.79 -0.81 -15.16
CA LYS A 149 13.99 -0.43 -16.35
C LYS A 149 14.33 -1.22 -17.61
N ALA A 150 15.43 -1.96 -17.63
CA ALA A 150 15.87 -2.74 -18.81
C ALA A 150 14.85 -3.79 -19.24
N VAL A 151 14.11 -4.35 -18.28
CA VAL A 151 13.01 -5.29 -18.52
C VAL A 151 11.63 -4.62 -18.62
N GLY A 152 11.56 -3.30 -18.38
CA GLY A 152 10.33 -2.51 -18.46
C GLY A 152 10.11 -1.85 -19.82
N GLU A 153 9.16 -0.90 -19.86
CA GLU A 153 8.75 -0.21 -21.09
C GLU A 153 9.86 0.61 -21.77
N SER A 154 10.87 1.01 -21.00
CA SER A 154 12.01 1.78 -21.50
C SER A 154 13.15 0.90 -22.04
N GLY A 155 13.03 -0.43 -21.97
CA GLY A 155 14.01 -1.40 -22.44
C GLY A 155 13.38 -2.43 -23.37
N LEU A 156 13.43 -3.71 -23.01
CA LEU A 156 12.94 -4.83 -23.83
C LEU A 156 11.44 -4.77 -24.12
N HIS A 157 10.65 -4.16 -23.22
CA HIS A 157 9.20 -4.09 -23.32
C HIS A 157 8.59 -5.45 -23.65
N LEU A 158 8.73 -6.41 -22.73
CA LEU A 158 8.25 -7.78 -22.95
C LEU A 158 6.72 -7.81 -23.00
N THR A 159 6.17 -8.57 -23.94
CA THR A 159 4.77 -8.99 -23.86
C THR A 159 4.59 -9.99 -22.71
N GLN A 160 3.34 -10.25 -22.30
CA GLN A 160 3.06 -11.23 -21.25
C GLN A 160 3.57 -12.63 -21.64
N GLU A 161 3.43 -13.04 -22.90
CA GLU A 161 3.94 -14.32 -23.41
C GLU A 161 5.46 -14.39 -23.35
N GLU A 162 6.15 -13.34 -23.75
CA GLU A 162 7.62 -13.27 -23.71
C GLU A 162 8.14 -13.26 -22.26
N ALA A 163 7.41 -12.61 -21.34
CA ALA A 163 7.72 -12.65 -19.92
C ALA A 163 7.55 -14.07 -19.34
N VAL A 164 6.52 -14.82 -19.75
CA VAL A 164 6.35 -16.24 -19.39
C VAL A 164 7.51 -17.09 -19.92
N GLN A 165 7.92 -16.87 -21.16
CA GLN A 165 9.09 -17.56 -21.73
C GLN A 165 10.34 -17.28 -20.89
N LEU A 166 10.58 -16.03 -20.52
CA LEU A 166 11.69 -15.68 -19.63
C LEU A 166 11.56 -16.37 -18.27
N MET A 167 10.37 -16.43 -17.67
CA MET A 167 10.14 -17.08 -16.38
C MET A 167 10.48 -18.57 -16.39
N HIS A 168 10.23 -19.27 -17.51
CA HIS A 168 10.55 -20.69 -17.67
C HIS A 168 11.99 -20.96 -18.13
N ALA A 169 12.70 -19.93 -18.58
CA ALA A 169 14.06 -20.07 -19.04
C ALA A 169 14.98 -20.52 -17.91
N ARG A 170 16.02 -21.30 -18.25
CA ARG A 170 17.00 -21.86 -17.32
C ARG A 170 18.37 -21.24 -17.56
N PRO A 171 18.76 -20.21 -16.80
CA PRO A 171 20.04 -19.55 -16.99
C PRO A 171 21.23 -20.49 -16.76
N ALA A 172 22.29 -20.33 -17.54
CA ALA A 172 23.57 -20.95 -17.27
C ALA A 172 24.17 -20.41 -15.96
N GLY A 173 24.81 -21.29 -15.19
CA GLY A 173 25.36 -20.97 -13.86
C GLY A 173 24.38 -21.14 -12.69
N ALA A 174 23.12 -21.52 -12.95
CA ALA A 174 22.26 -22.07 -11.91
C ALA A 174 22.57 -23.57 -11.74
N ASP A 175 23.41 -23.91 -10.76
CA ASP A 175 23.97 -25.27 -10.54
C ASP A 175 22.92 -26.39 -10.37
N ASP A 176 21.64 -26.02 -10.17
CA ASP A 176 20.51 -26.91 -9.89
C ASP A 176 19.43 -26.91 -10.99
N GLY A 177 19.64 -26.23 -12.13
CA GLY A 177 18.67 -26.19 -13.23
C GLY A 177 17.40 -25.38 -12.92
N ARG A 178 17.45 -24.50 -11.91
CA ARG A 178 16.39 -23.54 -11.58
C ARG A 178 16.00 -22.67 -12.76
N THR A 179 14.71 -22.35 -12.81
CA THR A 179 14.15 -21.38 -13.74
C THR A 179 14.37 -19.95 -13.25
N VAL A 180 14.22 -18.95 -14.13
CA VAL A 180 14.24 -17.54 -13.71
C VAL A 180 13.20 -17.26 -12.62
N LEU A 181 12.01 -17.89 -12.69
CA LEU A 181 10.97 -17.73 -11.66
C LEU A 181 11.47 -18.16 -10.27
N ASP A 182 12.17 -19.29 -10.18
CA ASP A 182 12.71 -19.82 -8.92
C ASP A 182 13.78 -18.89 -8.30
N MET A 183 14.38 -18.04 -9.12
CA MET A 183 15.44 -17.10 -8.72
C MET A 183 14.91 -15.74 -8.27
N LEU A 184 13.67 -15.39 -8.63
CA LEU A 184 13.09 -14.09 -8.32
C LEU A 184 13.04 -13.73 -6.83
N PRO A 185 12.83 -14.66 -5.87
CA PRO A 185 12.90 -14.33 -4.45
C PRO A 185 14.27 -13.77 -4.03
N ALA A 186 15.36 -14.39 -4.49
CA ALA A 186 16.71 -13.90 -4.22
C ALA A 186 16.95 -12.56 -4.94
N LEU A 187 16.56 -12.45 -6.20
CA LEU A 187 16.63 -11.20 -6.97
C LEU A 187 15.88 -10.06 -6.27
N THR A 188 14.71 -10.33 -5.67
CA THR A 188 13.90 -9.32 -4.96
C THR A 188 14.61 -8.72 -3.77
N THR A 189 15.44 -9.51 -3.09
CA THR A 189 16.21 -9.05 -1.92
C THR A 189 17.27 -8.01 -2.32
N HIS A 190 17.88 -8.18 -3.49
CA HIS A 190 18.98 -7.32 -3.97
C HIS A 190 18.51 -6.22 -4.93
N HIS A 191 17.52 -6.54 -5.79
CA HIS A 191 17.08 -5.74 -6.93
C HIS A 191 15.55 -5.74 -7.07
N PRO A 192 14.79 -5.26 -6.07
CA PRO A 192 13.32 -5.35 -6.04
C PRO A 192 12.65 -4.65 -7.23
N GLN A 193 13.23 -3.57 -7.77
CA GLN A 193 12.73 -2.89 -8.97
C GLN A 193 12.72 -3.80 -10.21
N THR A 194 13.74 -4.65 -10.37
CA THR A 194 13.83 -5.58 -11.49
C THR A 194 12.70 -6.60 -11.42
N THR A 195 12.51 -7.21 -10.24
CA THR A 195 11.41 -8.15 -10.03
C THR A 195 10.05 -7.48 -10.26
N ALA A 196 9.87 -6.23 -9.80
CA ALA A 196 8.64 -5.49 -10.01
C ALA A 196 8.33 -5.24 -11.49
N HIS A 197 9.32 -4.94 -12.33
CA HIS A 197 9.13 -4.82 -13.76
C HIS A 197 8.79 -6.15 -14.42
N LEU A 198 9.42 -7.25 -14.00
CA LEU A 198 9.10 -8.60 -14.50
C LEU A 198 7.68 -9.00 -14.13
N LEU A 199 7.28 -8.81 -12.86
CA LEU A 199 5.90 -9.04 -12.42
C LEU A 199 4.91 -8.15 -13.16
N ARG A 200 5.24 -6.87 -13.39
CA ARG A 200 4.39 -5.96 -14.18
C ARG A 200 4.18 -6.47 -15.61
N ALA A 201 5.19 -7.05 -16.25
CA ALA A 201 5.06 -7.64 -17.59
C ALA A 201 4.18 -8.91 -17.58
N LEU A 202 4.12 -9.64 -16.46
CA LEU A 202 3.25 -10.80 -16.28
C LEU A 202 1.79 -10.42 -15.96
N ILE A 203 1.53 -9.22 -15.44
CA ILE A 203 0.18 -8.78 -15.08
C ILE A 203 -0.49 -8.14 -16.31
N ASP A 204 -1.59 -8.73 -16.77
CA ASP A 204 -2.36 -8.15 -17.87
C ASP A 204 -3.13 -6.88 -17.47
N THR A 205 -3.83 -6.27 -18.41
CA THR A 205 -4.64 -5.07 -18.16
C THR A 205 -5.78 -5.30 -17.17
N ASN A 206 -6.22 -6.54 -16.95
CA ASN A 206 -7.26 -6.89 -15.98
C ASN A 206 -6.67 -7.24 -14.60
N GLY A 207 -5.35 -7.33 -14.45
CA GLY A 207 -4.71 -7.77 -13.21
C GLY A 207 -4.40 -9.26 -13.16
N ARG A 208 -4.60 -10.02 -14.23
CA ARG A 208 -4.42 -11.46 -14.24
C ARG A 208 -3.01 -11.83 -14.64
N MET A 209 -2.47 -12.84 -13.96
CA MET A 209 -1.23 -13.50 -14.36
C MET A 209 -1.54 -14.81 -15.11
N PRO A 210 -0.62 -15.29 -15.97
CA PRO A 210 -0.79 -16.53 -16.73
C PRO A 210 -0.96 -17.74 -15.83
N SER A 211 -1.94 -18.59 -16.16
CA SER A 211 -2.25 -19.82 -15.39
C SER A 211 -1.19 -20.91 -15.50
N THR A 212 -0.23 -20.77 -16.41
CA THR A 212 0.91 -21.69 -16.57
C THR A 212 1.95 -21.53 -15.47
N LEU A 213 1.90 -20.45 -14.69
CA LEU A 213 2.81 -20.16 -13.59
C LEU A 213 2.13 -20.45 -12.24
N ASN A 214 2.94 -20.78 -11.23
CA ASN A 214 2.44 -21.07 -9.89
C ASN A 214 1.85 -19.80 -9.23
N ALA A 215 0.53 -19.76 -9.07
CA ALA A 215 -0.21 -18.60 -8.55
C ALA A 215 0.19 -18.23 -7.12
N ASP A 216 0.37 -19.21 -6.22
CA ASP A 216 0.73 -18.96 -4.82
C ASP A 216 2.15 -18.38 -4.70
N ALA A 217 3.09 -18.94 -5.47
CA ALA A 217 4.46 -18.45 -5.52
C ALA A 217 4.53 -17.02 -6.05
N LEU A 218 3.78 -16.71 -7.11
CA LEU A 218 3.70 -15.38 -7.68
C LEU A 218 3.01 -14.39 -6.72
N HIS A 219 1.98 -14.82 -5.99
CA HIS A 219 1.31 -13.98 -5.00
C HIS A 219 2.25 -13.63 -3.83
N ALA A 220 2.94 -14.63 -3.27
CA ALA A 220 3.95 -14.41 -2.23
C ALA A 220 5.08 -13.48 -2.71
N LEU A 221 5.55 -13.67 -3.95
CA LEU A 221 6.56 -12.83 -4.55
C LEU A 221 6.07 -11.39 -4.75
N ALA A 222 4.84 -11.20 -5.24
CA ALA A 222 4.24 -9.88 -5.43
C ALA A 222 4.14 -9.11 -4.10
N ILE A 223 3.74 -9.77 -3.01
CA ILE A 223 3.74 -9.17 -1.67
C ILE A 223 5.16 -8.77 -1.26
N SER A 224 6.13 -9.69 -1.40
CA SER A 224 7.52 -9.44 -1.02
C SER A 224 8.13 -8.25 -1.77
N VAL A 225 7.90 -8.18 -3.08
CA VAL A 225 8.37 -7.07 -3.92
C VAL A 225 7.70 -5.77 -3.52
N PHE A 226 6.38 -5.80 -3.30
CA PHE A 226 5.63 -4.60 -2.95
C PHE A 226 6.09 -4.01 -1.62
N GLU A 227 6.37 -4.83 -0.61
CA GLU A 227 6.94 -4.36 0.67
C GLU A 227 8.39 -3.91 0.53
N ALA A 228 9.23 -4.60 -0.26
CA ALA A 228 10.61 -4.20 -0.50
C ALA A 228 10.71 -2.80 -1.15
N LEU A 229 9.71 -2.41 -1.95
CA LEU A 229 9.64 -1.10 -2.59
C LEU A 229 8.99 -0.01 -1.73
N ARG A 230 8.58 -0.28 -0.48
CA ARG A 230 7.78 0.66 0.34
C ARG A 230 8.40 2.05 0.53
N HIS A 231 9.72 2.13 0.57
CA HIS A 231 10.45 3.39 0.73
C HIS A 231 11.05 3.92 -0.59
N ASP A 232 10.77 3.25 -1.70
CA ASP A 232 11.26 3.63 -3.01
C ASP A 232 10.31 4.64 -3.67
N GLY A 233 10.79 5.86 -3.92
CA GLY A 233 10.01 6.90 -4.58
C GLY A 233 9.51 6.53 -5.99
N ARG A 234 10.05 5.48 -6.61
CA ARG A 234 9.67 4.99 -7.95
C ARG A 234 8.62 3.87 -7.93
N ARG A 235 8.18 3.43 -6.75
CA ARG A 235 7.15 2.39 -6.55
C ARG A 235 5.85 2.69 -7.30
N THR A 236 5.51 3.98 -7.46
CA THR A 236 4.27 4.46 -8.08
C THR A 236 4.03 3.94 -9.49
N VAL A 237 5.09 3.65 -10.26
CA VAL A 237 5.02 3.10 -11.62
C VAL A 237 4.39 1.70 -11.65
N PHE A 238 4.46 0.96 -10.54
CA PHE A 238 3.95 -0.41 -10.44
C PHE A 238 2.56 -0.48 -9.81
N CYS A 239 2.16 0.54 -9.03
CA CYS A 239 0.99 0.47 -8.17
C CYS A 239 -0.32 0.14 -8.91
N GLU A 240 -0.52 0.64 -10.14
CA GLU A 240 -1.72 0.32 -10.93
C GLU A 240 -1.84 -1.19 -11.20
N ALA A 241 -0.76 -1.81 -11.70
CA ALA A 241 -0.75 -3.23 -12.04
C ALA A 241 -0.90 -4.09 -10.78
N PHE A 242 -0.16 -3.76 -9.72
CA PHE A 242 -0.23 -4.49 -8.45
C PHE A 242 -1.61 -4.35 -7.78
N ALA A 243 -2.24 -3.17 -7.81
CA ALA A 243 -3.58 -2.99 -7.26
C ALA A 243 -4.63 -3.83 -8.00
N ARG A 244 -4.56 -3.91 -9.34
CA ARG A 244 -5.44 -4.79 -10.13
C ARG A 244 -5.19 -6.25 -9.80
N TYR A 245 -3.91 -6.66 -9.73
CA TYR A 245 -3.52 -8.02 -9.38
C TYR A 245 -4.04 -8.45 -8.01
N PHE A 246 -3.79 -7.66 -6.96
CA PHE A 246 -4.32 -7.95 -5.62
C PHE A 246 -5.86 -7.98 -5.61
N GLY A 247 -6.50 -7.13 -6.42
CA GLY A 247 -7.95 -7.15 -6.60
C GLY A 247 -8.47 -8.45 -7.22
N GLU A 248 -7.83 -8.97 -8.26
CA GLU A 248 -8.18 -10.25 -8.89
C GLU A 248 -7.92 -11.45 -7.97
N MET A 249 -6.87 -11.37 -7.14
CA MET A 249 -6.55 -12.40 -6.13
C MET A 249 -7.39 -12.30 -4.85
N GLU A 250 -8.41 -11.46 -4.83
CA GLU A 250 -9.28 -11.18 -3.68
C GLU A 250 -8.58 -10.64 -2.42
N ASP A 251 -7.33 -10.20 -2.57
CA ASP A 251 -6.57 -9.50 -1.54
C ASP A 251 -6.94 -8.01 -1.55
N TYR A 252 -8.21 -7.76 -1.25
CA TYR A 252 -8.78 -6.41 -1.33
C TYR A 252 -8.12 -5.45 -0.35
N ARG A 253 -7.60 -5.95 0.78
CA ARG A 253 -6.91 -5.09 1.74
C ARG A 253 -5.65 -4.48 1.12
N ARG A 254 -4.77 -5.29 0.52
CA ARG A 254 -3.57 -4.75 -0.13
C ARG A 254 -3.93 -3.93 -1.36
N ALA A 255 -4.90 -4.36 -2.17
CA ALA A 255 -5.39 -3.57 -3.30
C ALA A 255 -5.84 -2.16 -2.87
N ALA A 256 -6.58 -2.06 -1.76
CA ALA A 256 -7.02 -0.80 -1.19
C ALA A 256 -5.86 0.07 -0.69
N ASP A 257 -4.91 -0.53 0.05
CA ASP A 257 -3.75 0.17 0.59
C ASP A 257 -2.87 0.74 -0.55
N VAL A 258 -2.66 -0.03 -1.64
CA VAL A 258 -1.95 0.43 -2.84
C VAL A 258 -2.63 1.66 -3.45
N ARG A 259 -3.95 1.62 -3.63
CA ARG A 259 -4.73 2.72 -4.22
C ARG A 259 -4.72 3.97 -3.32
N ALA A 260 -4.86 3.77 -2.01
CA ALA A 260 -4.77 4.87 -1.05
C ALA A 260 -3.39 5.55 -1.08
N GLU A 261 -2.32 4.77 -1.21
CA GLU A 261 -0.96 5.27 -1.33
C GLU A 261 -0.74 6.02 -2.66
N MET A 262 -1.27 5.50 -3.77
CA MET A 262 -1.26 6.21 -5.06
C MET A 262 -1.91 7.58 -4.99
N ALA A 263 -3.04 7.70 -4.28
CA ALA A 263 -3.72 8.98 -4.09
C ALA A 263 -2.82 9.99 -3.35
N VAL A 264 -2.09 9.54 -2.32
CA VAL A 264 -1.14 10.37 -1.56
C VAL A 264 0.04 10.80 -2.43
N HIS A 265 0.63 9.89 -3.21
CA HIS A 265 1.73 10.22 -4.11
C HIS A 265 1.31 11.21 -5.19
N ARG A 266 0.19 10.97 -5.87
CA ARG A 266 -0.35 11.90 -6.87
C ARG A 266 -0.58 13.29 -6.28
N LYS A 267 -1.09 13.37 -5.04
CA LYS A 267 -1.26 14.65 -4.32
C LYS A 267 0.08 15.35 -4.05
N ARG A 268 1.11 14.61 -3.65
CA ARG A 268 2.45 15.17 -3.42
C ARG A 268 3.08 15.68 -4.72
N ASP A 269 2.84 14.98 -5.82
CA ASP A 269 3.42 15.27 -7.12
C ASP A 269 2.62 16.36 -7.88
N LEU A 270 1.51 16.86 -7.32
CA LEU A 270 0.81 18.03 -7.86
C LEU A 270 1.73 19.26 -7.79
N PRO A 271 1.99 19.94 -8.93
CA PRO A 271 2.74 21.17 -8.91
C PRO A 271 1.96 22.26 -8.17
N GLY A 272 2.55 22.79 -7.09
CA GLY A 272 2.01 23.95 -6.36
C GLY A 272 2.03 25.24 -7.20
N ASP A 273 2.99 25.36 -8.13
CA ASP A 273 3.28 26.59 -8.87
C ASP A 273 3.08 26.45 -10.39
N VAL A 274 2.82 27.59 -11.05
CA VAL A 274 2.58 27.73 -12.51
C VAL A 274 3.73 27.13 -13.35
N TYR A 275 4.98 27.21 -12.88
CA TYR A 275 6.15 26.64 -13.57
C TYR A 275 6.14 25.11 -13.60
N GLY A 276 5.63 24.45 -12.55
CA GLY A 276 5.51 22.99 -12.53
C GLY A 276 4.44 22.48 -13.49
N ILE A 277 3.42 23.29 -13.77
CA ILE A 277 2.30 22.95 -14.67
C ILE A 277 2.74 22.94 -16.14
N SER A 278 3.70 23.80 -16.54
CA SER A 278 4.26 23.80 -17.90
C SER A 278 4.93 22.49 -18.34
N ARG A 279 5.34 21.64 -17.38
CA ARG A 279 5.88 20.29 -17.66
C ARG A 279 4.81 19.24 -17.94
N PHE A 280 3.53 19.54 -17.66
CA PHE A 280 2.39 18.64 -17.89
C PHE A 280 1.56 19.05 -19.11
N THR A 281 1.77 20.25 -19.64
CA THR A 281 1.11 20.72 -20.86
C THR A 281 1.83 20.17 -22.09
N ASN A 282 1.47 18.96 -22.53
CA ASN A 282 2.03 18.37 -23.76
C ASN A 282 1.46 19.00 -25.05
N SER A 283 0.42 19.83 -24.95
CA SER A 283 -0.37 20.26 -26.11
C SER A 283 -0.35 21.77 -26.38
N GLY A 284 0.23 22.60 -25.52
CA GLY A 284 0.15 24.08 -25.65
C GLY A 284 -1.27 24.66 -25.52
N HIS A 285 -2.29 23.83 -25.26
CA HIS A 285 -3.71 24.22 -25.21
C HIS A 285 -4.34 24.02 -23.82
N ASP A 286 -3.68 23.31 -22.90
CA ASP A 286 -4.19 23.07 -21.55
C ASP A 286 -3.85 24.26 -20.63
N THR A 287 -4.87 24.87 -20.01
CA THR A 287 -4.62 25.92 -19.02
C THR A 287 -4.11 25.31 -17.72
N ALA A 288 -3.47 26.14 -16.87
CA ALA A 288 -3.07 25.71 -15.53
C ALA A 288 -4.25 25.20 -14.67
N ALA A 289 -5.46 25.67 -14.95
CA ALA A 289 -6.67 25.20 -14.29
C ALA A 289 -7.08 23.80 -14.77
N ASP A 290 -6.91 23.50 -16.06
CA ASP A 290 -7.26 22.19 -16.64
C ASP A 290 -6.34 21.09 -16.13
N VAL A 291 -5.04 21.36 -16.03
CA VAL A 291 -4.07 20.41 -15.45
C VAL A 291 -4.39 20.12 -13.99
N ARG A 292 -4.68 21.15 -13.18
CA ARG A 292 -5.10 20.98 -11.78
C ARG A 292 -6.39 20.19 -11.67
N ARG A 293 -7.39 20.51 -12.49
CA ARG A 293 -8.66 19.78 -12.54
C ARG A 293 -8.42 18.30 -12.87
N HIS A 294 -7.63 18.00 -13.89
CA HIS A 294 -7.32 16.61 -14.27
C HIS A 294 -6.61 15.86 -13.14
N ALA A 295 -5.64 16.51 -12.47
CA ALA A 295 -4.94 15.91 -11.34
C ALA A 295 -5.88 15.60 -10.16
N GLU A 296 -6.80 16.52 -9.82
CA GLU A 296 -7.81 16.29 -8.78
C GLU A 296 -8.75 15.12 -9.15
N ILE A 297 -9.13 15.00 -10.43
CA ILE A 297 -9.92 13.85 -10.94
C ILE A 297 -9.14 12.53 -10.75
N CYS A 298 -7.86 12.50 -11.11
CA CYS A 298 -7.03 11.32 -10.93
C CYS A 298 -6.93 10.91 -9.45
N ILE A 299 -6.70 11.86 -8.54
CA ILE A 299 -6.65 11.57 -7.09
C ILE A 299 -8.00 11.08 -6.59
N ALA A 300 -9.10 11.68 -7.03
CA ALA A 300 -10.44 11.24 -6.68
C ALA A 300 -10.71 9.80 -7.13
N ASN A 301 -10.27 9.41 -8.33
CA ASN A 301 -10.38 8.05 -8.84
C ASN A 301 -9.64 7.05 -7.93
N GLU A 302 -8.41 7.35 -7.53
CA GLU A 302 -7.64 6.46 -6.65
C GLU A 302 -8.31 6.31 -5.27
N HIS A 303 -8.81 7.39 -4.67
CA HIS A 303 -9.57 7.31 -3.42
C HIS A 303 -10.86 6.49 -3.57
N ALA A 304 -11.59 6.66 -4.68
CA ALA A 304 -12.81 5.89 -4.93
C ALA A 304 -12.53 4.38 -5.12
N LEU A 305 -11.45 4.03 -5.81
CA LEU A 305 -10.99 2.64 -5.97
C LEU A 305 -10.51 2.05 -4.65
N ALA A 306 -9.76 2.81 -3.85
CA ALA A 306 -9.38 2.38 -2.49
C ALA A 306 -10.62 2.11 -1.63
N ALA A 307 -11.61 3.00 -1.66
CA ALA A 307 -12.86 2.84 -0.93
C ALA A 307 -13.63 1.58 -1.35
N HIS A 308 -13.69 1.30 -2.67
CA HIS A 308 -14.31 0.10 -3.20
C HIS A 308 -13.68 -1.17 -2.62
N TYR A 309 -12.36 -1.27 -2.63
CA TYR A 309 -11.66 -2.44 -2.10
C TYR A 309 -11.77 -2.57 -0.58
N TYR A 310 -11.64 -1.47 0.19
CA TYR A 310 -11.86 -1.52 1.65
C TYR A 310 -13.26 -2.01 2.01
N ALA A 311 -14.29 -1.61 1.24
CA ALA A 311 -15.64 -2.09 1.47
C ALA A 311 -15.76 -3.61 1.23
N ARG A 312 -15.06 -4.15 0.22
CA ARG A 312 -15.08 -5.60 -0.08
C ARG A 312 -14.42 -6.45 1.00
N CYS A 313 -13.41 -5.95 1.71
CA CYS A 313 -12.82 -6.63 2.87
C CYS A 313 -13.45 -6.27 4.22
N GLY A 314 -14.58 -5.56 4.23
CA GLY A 314 -15.31 -5.23 5.47
C GLY A 314 -14.73 -4.05 6.27
N GLU A 315 -13.73 -3.34 5.75
CA GLU A 315 -13.09 -2.19 6.39
C GLU A 315 -13.91 -0.91 6.19
N LEU A 316 -15.14 -0.90 6.70
CA LEU A 316 -16.15 0.15 6.46
C LEU A 316 -15.68 1.55 6.86
N ALA A 317 -14.92 1.66 7.95
CA ALA A 317 -14.37 2.94 8.41
C ALA A 317 -13.40 3.53 7.37
N LEU A 318 -12.46 2.73 6.87
CA LEU A 318 -11.52 3.17 5.85
C LEU A 318 -12.24 3.46 4.53
N ALA A 319 -13.19 2.60 4.14
CA ALA A 319 -13.99 2.82 2.93
C ALA A 319 -14.75 4.15 2.95
N ALA A 320 -15.40 4.48 4.07
CA ALA A 320 -16.10 5.74 4.26
C ALA A 320 -15.15 6.95 4.15
N LYS A 321 -14.02 6.92 4.87
CA LYS A 321 -13.00 7.99 4.82
C LYS A 321 -12.47 8.22 3.41
N GLN A 322 -12.18 7.15 2.68
CA GLN A 322 -11.69 7.26 1.29
C GLN A 322 -12.78 7.83 0.35
N HIS A 323 -14.05 7.47 0.54
CA HIS A 323 -15.15 8.08 -0.22
C HIS A 323 -15.31 9.59 0.09
N PHE A 324 -15.19 10.02 1.34
CA PHE A 324 -15.23 11.46 1.68
C PHE A 324 -14.03 12.21 1.08
N LYS A 325 -12.83 11.63 1.10
CA LYS A 325 -11.67 12.19 0.40
C LYS A 325 -11.90 12.29 -1.12
N ALA A 326 -12.49 11.26 -1.74
CA ALA A 326 -12.86 11.31 -3.15
C ALA A 326 -13.88 12.44 -3.43
N ALA A 327 -14.89 12.60 -2.57
CA ALA A 327 -15.90 13.65 -2.70
C ALA A 327 -15.27 15.06 -2.66
N GLN A 328 -14.38 15.32 -1.70
CA GLN A 328 -13.65 16.59 -1.60
C GLN A 328 -12.83 16.88 -2.87
N ARG A 329 -12.17 15.86 -3.44
CA ARG A 329 -11.35 15.98 -4.65
C ARG A 329 -12.22 16.23 -5.90
N ARG A 330 -13.37 15.56 -6.02
CA ARG A 330 -14.36 15.82 -7.08
C ARG A 330 -14.95 17.23 -6.99
N ALA A 331 -15.23 17.72 -5.78
CA ALA A 331 -15.68 19.08 -5.57
C ALA A 331 -14.62 20.11 -6.02
N ALA A 332 -13.35 19.89 -5.65
CA ALA A 332 -12.23 20.70 -6.13
C ALA A 332 -12.07 20.67 -7.67
N ALA A 333 -12.36 19.52 -8.29
CA ALA A 333 -12.39 19.35 -9.74
C ALA A 333 -13.65 19.94 -10.43
N ARG A 334 -14.57 20.56 -9.68
CA ARG A 334 -15.86 21.09 -10.16
C ARG A 334 -16.77 20.02 -10.77
N GLU A 335 -16.82 18.84 -10.15
CA GLU A 335 -17.69 17.72 -10.54
C GLU A 335 -18.76 17.44 -9.45
N PRO A 336 -19.76 18.33 -9.27
CA PRO A 336 -20.68 18.27 -8.13
C PRO A 336 -21.51 16.97 -8.08
N ALA A 337 -21.95 16.45 -9.23
CA ALA A 337 -22.70 15.19 -9.28
C ALA A 337 -21.85 13.99 -8.81
N LEU A 338 -20.57 13.93 -9.18
CA LEU A 338 -19.67 12.86 -8.76
C LEU A 338 -19.20 13.03 -7.31
N ALA A 339 -19.05 14.28 -6.85
CA ALA A 339 -18.80 14.58 -5.45
C ALA A 339 -19.96 14.11 -4.57
N GLU A 340 -21.20 14.39 -4.98
CA GLU A 340 -22.40 13.96 -4.27
C GLU A 340 -22.56 12.44 -4.25
N HIS A 341 -22.28 11.78 -5.38
CA HIS A 341 -22.28 10.32 -5.45
C HIS A 341 -21.25 9.70 -4.49
N ALA A 342 -20.01 10.19 -4.51
CA ALA A 342 -18.96 9.70 -3.60
C ALA A 342 -19.34 9.95 -2.13
N CYS A 343 -19.88 11.13 -1.81
CA CYS A 343 -20.35 11.45 -0.46
C CYS A 343 -21.44 10.49 0.00
N THR A 344 -22.44 10.23 -0.84
CA THR A 344 -23.54 9.29 -0.56
C THR A 344 -23.00 7.89 -0.25
N ARG A 345 -22.04 7.38 -1.04
CA ARG A 345 -21.37 6.10 -0.78
C ARG A 345 -20.62 6.09 0.56
N GLY A 346 -19.96 7.19 0.90
CA GLY A 346 -19.30 7.37 2.21
C GLY A 346 -20.30 7.31 3.37
N LEU A 347 -21.43 7.99 3.25
CA LEU A 347 -22.51 7.97 4.24
C LEU A 347 -23.14 6.58 4.39
N THR A 348 -23.33 5.83 3.29
CA THR A 348 -23.79 4.43 3.35
C THR A 348 -22.85 3.58 4.19
N ASN A 349 -21.53 3.65 3.94
CA ASN A 349 -20.54 2.87 4.68
C ASN A 349 -20.46 3.30 6.16
N LEU A 350 -20.57 4.61 6.45
CA LEU A 350 -20.63 5.12 7.82
C LEU A 350 -21.86 4.62 8.58
N HIS A 351 -23.03 4.60 7.94
CA HIS A 351 -24.25 4.08 8.56
C HIS A 351 -24.14 2.57 8.84
N GLN A 352 -23.60 1.80 7.89
CA GLN A 352 -23.30 0.37 8.11
C GLN A 352 -22.30 0.18 9.24
N LEU A 353 -21.25 1.01 9.32
CA LEU A 353 -20.27 1.00 10.40
C LEU A 353 -20.94 1.24 11.76
N ALA A 354 -21.83 2.24 11.88
CA ALA A 354 -22.58 2.50 13.12
C ALA A 354 -23.46 1.31 13.55
N GLY A 355 -23.94 0.52 12.58
CA GLY A 355 -24.68 -0.71 12.83
C GLY A 355 -23.87 -1.86 13.43
N VAL A 356 -22.53 -1.83 13.40
CA VAL A 356 -21.69 -2.96 13.85
C VAL A 356 -20.53 -2.55 14.78
N ALA A 357 -19.94 -1.39 14.58
CA ALA A 357 -18.75 -0.93 15.28
C ALA A 357 -19.07 -0.16 16.56
N ARG A 358 -18.02 0.22 17.28
CA ARG A 358 -18.09 1.01 18.51
C ARG A 358 -18.12 2.51 18.21
N TYR A 359 -18.57 3.32 19.19
CA TYR A 359 -18.59 4.77 19.03
C TYR A 359 -17.20 5.35 18.72
N SER A 360 -16.15 4.90 19.43
CA SER A 360 -14.77 5.34 19.20
C SER A 360 -14.26 5.11 17.77
N GLU A 361 -14.80 4.13 17.05
CA GLU A 361 -14.49 3.85 15.65
C GLU A 361 -15.33 4.69 14.68
N VAL A 362 -16.59 4.96 15.04
CA VAL A 362 -17.55 5.73 14.23
C VAL A 362 -17.29 7.23 14.31
N ALA A 363 -17.03 7.77 15.49
CA ALA A 363 -16.92 9.21 15.74
C ALA A 363 -15.87 9.92 14.88
N PRO A 364 -14.65 9.37 14.67
CA PRO A 364 -13.67 9.99 13.76
C PRO A 364 -14.17 10.05 12.32
N VAL A 365 -14.86 9.00 11.84
CA VAL A 365 -15.42 8.94 10.48
C VAL A 365 -16.60 9.90 10.34
N LEU A 366 -17.43 10.02 11.38
CA LEU A 366 -18.55 10.95 11.42
C LEU A 366 -18.10 12.42 11.37
N ARG A 367 -16.99 12.77 12.04
CA ARG A 367 -16.37 14.10 11.92
C ARG A 367 -15.91 14.37 10.49
N GLU A 368 -15.21 13.42 9.86
CA GLU A 368 -14.80 13.55 8.46
C GLU A 368 -16.01 13.67 7.52
N ALA A 369 -17.12 12.98 7.81
CA ALA A 369 -18.37 13.11 7.07
C ALA A 369 -18.93 14.54 7.19
N PHE A 370 -18.98 15.10 8.41
CA PHE A 370 -19.44 16.47 8.64
C PHE A 370 -18.58 17.52 7.92
N ASP A 371 -17.28 17.30 7.80
CA ASP A 371 -16.42 18.16 6.97
C ASP A 371 -16.78 18.06 5.48
N ALA A 372 -17.13 16.88 4.99
CA ALA A 372 -17.51 16.67 3.60
C ALA A 372 -18.90 17.22 3.23
N ILE A 373 -19.83 17.31 4.19
CA ILE A 373 -21.21 17.82 3.99
C ILE A 373 -21.47 19.18 4.66
N ALA A 374 -20.40 19.91 5.02
CA ALA A 374 -20.45 21.07 5.91
C ALA A 374 -21.47 22.16 5.51
N ILE A 375 -21.80 22.27 4.23
CA ILE A 375 -22.75 23.27 3.70
C ILE A 375 -24.23 22.95 3.95
N SER A 376 -24.57 21.81 4.56
CA SER A 376 -25.96 21.40 4.76
C SER A 376 -26.23 20.92 6.18
N SER A 377 -26.78 21.81 7.00
CA SER A 377 -27.25 21.50 8.37
C SER A 377 -28.25 20.34 8.38
N GLY A 378 -29.13 20.26 7.38
CA GLY A 378 -30.07 19.15 7.20
C GLY A 378 -29.38 17.80 6.99
N ARG A 379 -28.34 17.74 6.14
CA ARG A 379 -27.57 16.49 5.93
C ARG A 379 -26.77 16.09 7.17
N ILE A 380 -26.21 17.05 7.88
CA ILE A 380 -25.49 16.81 9.15
C ILE A 380 -26.43 16.21 10.17
N SER A 381 -27.60 16.84 10.35
CA SER A 381 -28.62 16.38 11.27
C SER A 381 -29.12 14.98 10.90
N ALA A 382 -29.42 14.73 9.62
CA ALA A 382 -29.84 13.42 9.15
C ALA A 382 -28.76 12.34 9.39
N THR A 383 -27.50 12.65 9.08
CA THR A 383 -26.37 11.71 9.27
C THR A 383 -26.15 11.38 10.75
N GLY A 384 -26.14 12.40 11.61
CA GLY A 384 -26.03 12.22 13.05
C GLY A 384 -27.19 11.39 13.62
N THR A 385 -28.42 11.66 13.19
CA THR A 385 -29.62 10.92 13.60
C THR A 385 -29.59 9.47 13.14
N GLN A 386 -29.17 9.19 11.90
CA GLN A 386 -29.06 7.83 11.38
C GLN A 386 -28.01 7.00 12.14
N CYS A 387 -26.84 7.59 12.46
CA CYS A 387 -25.82 6.93 13.26
C CYS A 387 -26.31 6.68 14.70
N ALA A 388 -26.94 7.68 15.33
CA ALA A 388 -27.50 7.54 16.67
C ALA A 388 -28.60 6.47 16.74
N THR A 389 -29.46 6.42 15.71
CA THR A 389 -30.51 5.39 15.58
C THR A 389 -29.91 3.99 15.45
N ALA A 390 -28.83 3.83 14.68
CA ALA A 390 -28.14 2.55 14.54
C ALA A 390 -27.54 2.07 15.87
N PHE A 391 -26.97 2.98 16.67
CA PHE A 391 -26.53 2.66 18.03
C PHE A 391 -27.70 2.29 18.96
N ALA A 392 -28.75 3.10 18.99
CA ALA A 392 -29.93 2.86 19.82
C ALA A 392 -30.63 1.53 19.49
N ALA A 393 -30.66 1.13 18.21
CA ALA A 393 -31.20 -0.16 17.78
C ALA A 393 -30.45 -1.37 18.37
N ARG A 394 -29.20 -1.18 18.80
CA ARG A 394 -28.37 -2.19 19.47
C ARG A 394 -28.41 -2.06 21.00
N GLY A 395 -29.27 -1.20 21.54
CA GLY A 395 -29.32 -0.87 22.97
C GLY A 395 -28.18 0.04 23.45
N ARG A 396 -27.44 0.66 22.52
CA ARG A 396 -26.29 1.53 22.82
C ARG A 396 -26.74 2.98 22.98
N ASP A 397 -27.51 3.24 24.03
CA ASP A 397 -28.13 4.54 24.27
C ASP A 397 -27.10 5.64 24.59
N LEU A 398 -25.99 5.36 25.28
CA LEU A 398 -24.95 6.36 25.54
C LEU A 398 -24.17 6.70 24.27
N SER A 399 -23.87 5.72 23.42
CA SER A 399 -23.27 5.94 22.10
C SER A 399 -24.19 6.77 21.20
N ALA A 400 -25.51 6.56 21.27
CA ALA A 400 -26.50 7.38 20.57
C ALA A 400 -26.51 8.83 21.11
N ALA A 401 -26.49 9.00 22.44
CA ALA A 401 -26.39 10.32 23.07
C ALA A 401 -25.12 11.07 22.63
N MET A 402 -23.96 10.41 22.68
CA MET A 402 -22.68 10.98 22.25
C MET A 402 -22.65 11.34 20.77
N THR A 403 -23.41 10.63 19.93
CA THR A 403 -23.53 10.95 18.50
C THR A 403 -24.35 12.22 18.29
N HIS A 404 -25.46 12.37 19.02
CA HIS A 404 -26.25 13.61 19.00
C HIS A 404 -25.49 14.78 19.59
N TYR A 405 -24.76 14.58 20.69
CA TYR A 405 -23.90 15.59 21.29
C TYR A 405 -22.85 16.11 20.28
N LEU A 406 -22.12 15.19 19.63
CA LEU A 406 -21.13 15.55 18.62
C LEU A 406 -21.75 16.31 17.43
N THR A 407 -22.99 15.97 17.07
CA THR A 407 -23.73 16.67 16.01
C THR A 407 -24.11 18.08 16.45
N ALA A 408 -24.60 18.23 17.69
CA ALA A 408 -24.94 19.53 18.28
C ALA A 408 -23.71 20.45 18.40
N GLU A 409 -22.54 19.92 18.74
CA GLU A 409 -21.27 20.67 18.81
C GLU A 409 -20.79 21.15 17.44
N ARG A 410 -21.09 20.40 16.38
CA ARG A 410 -20.62 20.73 15.03
C ARG A 410 -21.43 21.86 14.39
N LEU A 411 -22.73 21.97 14.68
CA LEU A 411 -23.61 22.92 14.03
C LEU A 411 -23.16 24.39 14.20
N PRO A 412 -22.78 24.89 15.39
CA PRO A 412 -22.27 26.26 15.56
C PRO A 412 -21.05 26.59 14.70
N GLN A 413 -20.12 25.64 14.55
CA GLN A 413 -18.87 25.84 13.80
C GLN A 413 -19.11 26.13 12.31
N ILE A 414 -20.25 25.67 11.78
CA ILE A 414 -20.66 25.87 10.39
C ILE A 414 -21.20 27.28 10.18
N HIS A 415 -21.88 27.82 11.19
CA HIS A 415 -22.34 29.21 11.18
C HIS A 415 -21.15 30.17 11.26
N GLU A 416 -20.21 29.92 12.16
CA GLU A 416 -18.98 30.73 12.30
C GLU A 416 -18.15 30.74 11.00
N ALA A 417 -18.20 29.67 10.23
CA ALA A 417 -17.57 29.56 8.92
C ALA A 417 -18.36 30.23 7.77
N ASN A 418 -19.49 30.90 8.05
CA ASN A 418 -20.41 31.51 7.07
C ASN A 418 -20.89 30.53 5.98
N LEU A 419 -21.07 29.25 6.33
CA LEU A 419 -21.49 28.21 5.37
C LEU A 419 -23.02 28.06 5.27
N VAL A 420 -23.77 28.65 6.21
CA VAL A 420 -25.25 28.61 6.28
C VAL A 420 -25.76 30.00 6.67
N GLU A 421 -26.77 30.49 5.95
CA GLU A 421 -27.30 31.86 6.10
C GLU A 421 -28.34 32.02 7.22
N ASP A 422 -29.07 30.96 7.59
CA ASP A 422 -30.17 31.02 8.58
C ASP A 422 -29.73 30.52 9.98
N ALA A 423 -29.44 31.47 10.87
CA ALA A 423 -29.04 31.20 12.24
C ALA A 423 -30.15 30.57 13.10
N ASP A 424 -31.42 30.96 12.87
CA ASP A 424 -32.56 30.49 13.66
C ASP A 424 -32.92 29.04 13.30
N ALA A 425 -32.87 28.70 12.01
CA ALA A 425 -33.04 27.31 11.58
C ALA A 425 -31.94 26.41 12.13
N LEU A 426 -30.69 26.89 12.16
CA LEU A 426 -29.57 26.14 12.72
C LEU A 426 -29.71 25.94 14.23
N ALA A 427 -30.14 26.97 14.98
CA ALA A 427 -30.40 26.88 16.41
C ALA A 427 -31.46 25.80 16.72
N LYS A 428 -32.55 25.75 15.95
CA LYS A 428 -33.59 24.71 16.11
C LYS A 428 -33.04 23.29 15.89
N VAL A 429 -32.19 23.10 14.87
CA VAL A 429 -31.57 21.79 14.60
C VAL A 429 -30.61 21.41 15.73
N ARG A 430 -29.86 22.37 16.27
CA ARG A 430 -28.99 22.16 17.43
C ARG A 430 -29.80 21.76 18.66
N ASP A 431 -30.85 22.50 18.98
CA ASP A 431 -31.70 22.25 20.16
C ASP A 431 -32.36 20.86 20.09
N PHE A 432 -32.76 20.42 18.90
CA PHE A 432 -33.21 19.04 18.67
C PHE A 432 -32.14 18.02 19.10
N HIS A 433 -30.90 18.17 18.66
CA HIS A 433 -29.83 17.24 19.03
C HIS A 433 -29.43 17.32 20.51
N VAL A 434 -29.49 18.50 21.12
CA VAL A 434 -29.30 18.65 22.58
C VAL A 434 -30.40 17.89 23.33
N SER A 435 -31.66 18.08 22.96
CA SER A 435 -32.80 17.36 23.54
C SER A 435 -32.68 15.84 23.39
N GLU A 436 -32.28 15.36 22.22
CA GLU A 436 -32.07 13.93 21.99
C GLU A 436 -30.90 13.36 22.80
N THR A 437 -29.82 14.14 22.99
CA THR A 437 -28.71 13.76 23.88
C THR A 437 -29.25 13.49 25.29
N TRP A 438 -30.03 14.42 25.84
CA TRP A 438 -30.67 14.28 27.15
C TRP A 438 -31.60 13.08 27.23
N ARG A 439 -32.42 12.86 26.20
CA ARG A 439 -33.36 11.73 26.13
C ARG A 439 -32.62 10.39 26.22
N TYR A 440 -31.54 10.22 25.47
CA TYR A 440 -30.76 8.98 25.49
C TYR A 440 -29.94 8.80 26.77
N CYS A 441 -29.32 9.86 27.31
CA CYS A 441 -28.67 9.82 28.62
C CYS A 441 -29.66 9.37 29.72
N THR A 442 -30.87 9.92 29.72
CA THR A 442 -31.93 9.55 30.68
C THR A 442 -32.31 8.07 30.56
N ARG A 443 -32.47 7.55 29.33
CA ARG A 443 -32.74 6.12 29.09
C ARG A 443 -31.62 5.22 29.60
N ALA A 444 -30.37 5.65 29.43
CA ALA A 444 -29.18 4.98 29.95
C ALA A 444 -28.98 5.17 31.47
N ARG A 445 -29.87 5.91 32.16
CA ARG A 445 -29.76 6.27 33.58
C ARG A 445 -28.43 6.96 33.90
N PHE A 446 -27.97 7.78 32.96
CA PHE A 446 -26.76 8.58 33.09
C PHE A 446 -27.16 10.05 33.18
N ASP A 447 -26.68 10.73 34.23
CA ASP A 447 -26.88 12.16 34.42
C ASP A 447 -25.64 12.91 33.91
N PRO A 448 -25.72 13.58 32.75
CA PRO A 448 -24.58 14.28 32.16
C PRO A 448 -24.16 15.52 32.97
N ASP A 449 -25.05 16.13 33.78
CA ASP A 449 -24.72 17.31 34.61
C ASP A 449 -23.91 16.93 35.86
N ARG A 450 -23.98 15.66 36.28
CA ARG A 450 -23.28 15.11 37.45
C ARG A 450 -22.29 14.01 37.08
N ALA A 451 -21.85 14.00 35.82
CA ALA A 451 -21.09 12.92 35.22
C ALA A 451 -19.70 12.70 35.84
N ASP A 452 -19.63 11.84 36.86
CA ASP A 452 -18.39 11.13 37.23
C ASP A 452 -18.45 9.73 36.59
N VAL A 453 -18.04 9.65 35.32
CA VAL A 453 -18.01 8.40 34.55
C VAL A 453 -17.22 7.30 35.30
N PRO A 454 -16.03 7.57 35.88
CA PRO A 454 -15.37 6.63 36.76
C PRO A 454 -16.22 6.11 37.93
N ALA A 455 -16.93 6.99 38.64
CA ALA A 455 -17.81 6.57 39.74
C ALA A 455 -19.00 5.74 39.25
N ALA A 456 -19.59 6.10 38.10
CA ALA A 456 -20.65 5.32 37.48
C ALA A 456 -20.16 3.92 37.07
N MET A 457 -18.95 3.81 36.53
CA MET A 457 -18.33 2.52 36.22
C MET A 457 -18.09 1.68 37.47
N ARG A 458 -17.54 2.27 38.55
CA ARG A 458 -17.36 1.58 39.84
C ARG A 458 -18.69 1.06 40.37
N SER A 459 -19.74 1.90 40.37
CA SER A 459 -21.08 1.51 40.80
C SER A 459 -21.65 0.36 39.95
N ALA A 460 -21.49 0.40 38.63
CA ALA A 460 -21.90 -0.67 37.73
C ALA A 460 -21.16 -1.98 38.02
N ILE A 461 -19.84 -1.93 38.18
CA ILE A 461 -19.02 -3.10 38.53
C ILE A 461 -19.46 -3.66 39.88
N ALA A 462 -19.59 -2.83 40.92
CA ALA A 462 -20.03 -3.24 42.26
C ALA A 462 -21.38 -3.96 42.24
N SER A 463 -22.35 -3.41 41.49
CA SER A 463 -23.68 -3.99 41.30
C SER A 463 -23.64 -5.37 40.65
N HIS A 464 -22.68 -5.61 39.76
CA HIS A 464 -22.48 -6.90 39.11
C HIS A 464 -21.73 -7.88 39.99
N LEU A 465 -20.66 -7.46 40.67
CA LEU A 465 -19.93 -8.30 41.63
C LEU A 465 -20.89 -8.92 42.67
N GLY A 466 -21.83 -8.14 43.20
CA GLY A 466 -22.86 -8.63 44.13
C GLY A 466 -23.82 -9.68 43.55
N LYS A 467 -23.90 -9.84 42.23
CA LYS A 467 -24.79 -10.77 41.52
C LYS A 467 -24.06 -12.00 40.97
N MET A 468 -22.73 -12.06 41.08
CA MET A 468 -21.93 -13.00 40.31
C MET A 468 -21.91 -14.46 40.84
N ASN A 469 -22.42 -14.79 42.03
CA ASN A 469 -22.64 -16.17 42.52
C ASN A 469 -21.59 -17.24 42.10
N GLY A 470 -20.30 -16.93 42.13
CA GLY A 470 -19.20 -17.85 41.75
C GLY A 470 -18.85 -17.92 40.26
N MET A 471 -19.50 -17.13 39.40
CA MET A 471 -19.12 -16.89 38.01
C MET A 471 -17.89 -15.97 37.95
N THR A 472 -17.10 -16.05 36.87
CA THR A 472 -15.96 -15.17 36.60
C THR A 472 -16.18 -14.24 35.41
N ALA A 473 -17.32 -14.36 34.71
CA ALA A 473 -17.66 -13.56 33.53
C ALA A 473 -19.16 -13.32 33.43
N LEU A 474 -19.55 -12.22 32.78
CA LEU A 474 -20.94 -11.86 32.48
C LEU A 474 -21.12 -11.59 30.99
N ALA A 475 -22.26 -11.99 30.43
CA ALA A 475 -22.58 -11.80 29.02
C ALA A 475 -23.40 -10.52 28.80
N GLY A 476 -23.02 -9.76 27.78
CA GLY A 476 -23.86 -8.71 27.20
C GLY A 476 -24.61 -9.22 25.97
N PRO A 477 -25.31 -8.32 25.24
CA PRO A 477 -26.05 -8.68 24.02
C PRO A 477 -25.17 -9.30 22.92
N ASP A 478 -23.98 -8.72 22.72
CA ASP A 478 -23.05 -9.05 21.63
C ASP A 478 -21.59 -9.16 22.08
N TYR A 479 -21.33 -9.40 23.38
CA TYR A 479 -19.97 -9.52 23.96
C TYR A 479 -19.99 -10.23 25.33
N THR A 480 -18.82 -10.46 25.90
CA THR A 480 -18.66 -10.98 27.27
C THR A 480 -17.61 -10.17 28.02
N ILE A 481 -17.80 -9.94 29.32
CA ILE A 481 -16.81 -9.27 30.19
C ILE A 481 -16.37 -10.25 31.29
N GLU A 482 -15.07 -10.48 31.38
CA GLU A 482 -14.40 -11.27 32.41
C GLU A 482 -13.95 -10.37 33.57
N PHE A 483 -14.24 -10.84 34.78
CA PHE A 483 -13.91 -10.20 36.06
C PHE A 483 -12.84 -10.99 36.84
N GLY A 484 -12.17 -11.95 36.20
CA GLY A 484 -11.25 -12.90 36.86
C GLY A 484 -10.08 -12.27 37.64
N ASP A 485 -9.66 -11.06 37.28
CA ASP A 485 -8.62 -10.33 38.02
C ASP A 485 -9.12 -9.72 39.35
N ILE A 486 -10.43 -9.58 39.49
CA ILE A 486 -11.13 -9.04 40.66
C ILE A 486 -11.72 -10.17 41.52
N ILE A 487 -12.06 -11.31 40.90
CA ILE A 487 -12.74 -12.44 41.54
C ILE A 487 -11.97 -13.73 41.29
N GLY A 488 -11.54 -14.40 42.36
CA GLY A 488 -10.92 -15.73 42.31
C GLY A 488 -9.74 -15.88 43.29
N PRO A 489 -9.18 -17.09 43.44
CA PRO A 489 -8.04 -17.34 44.31
C PRO A 489 -6.76 -16.61 43.89
N ASN A 490 -6.71 -16.11 42.65
CA ASN A 490 -5.63 -15.32 42.08
C ASN A 490 -6.01 -13.84 41.88
N ALA A 491 -7.05 -13.33 42.56
CA ALA A 491 -7.41 -11.92 42.47
C ALA A 491 -6.21 -11.05 42.88
N THR A 492 -5.72 -10.24 41.94
CA THR A 492 -4.49 -9.45 42.11
C THR A 492 -4.78 -7.99 42.45
N LEU A 493 -6.05 -7.58 42.41
CA LEU A 493 -6.47 -6.18 42.54
C LEU A 493 -7.59 -6.04 43.60
N PRO A 494 -7.41 -5.25 44.67
CA PRO A 494 -8.52 -4.90 45.55
C PRO A 494 -9.50 -4.00 44.79
N PHE A 495 -10.77 -4.40 44.72
CA PHE A 495 -11.84 -3.55 44.22
C PHE A 495 -12.07 -2.39 45.21
N ASP A 496 -12.10 -1.16 44.69
CA ASP A 496 -12.56 0.06 45.39
C ASP A 496 -11.62 0.72 46.44
N GLY A 497 -10.32 0.43 46.43
CA GLY A 497 -9.38 1.02 47.39
C GLY A 497 -8.97 2.49 47.15
N ASP A 498 -9.05 3.00 45.91
CA ASP A 498 -8.59 4.36 45.55
C ASP A 498 -9.50 5.00 44.46
N PRO A 499 -10.16 6.14 44.71
CA PRO A 499 -11.01 6.83 43.74
C PRO A 499 -10.26 7.34 42.49
N LYS A 500 -8.92 7.44 42.53
CA LYS A 500 -8.06 7.79 41.38
C LYS A 500 -7.83 6.63 40.41
N VAL A 501 -8.24 5.41 40.78
CA VAL A 501 -8.14 4.24 39.92
C VAL A 501 -9.37 4.17 39.01
N HIS A 502 -9.14 4.21 37.70
CA HIS A 502 -10.18 4.09 36.70
C HIS A 502 -10.18 2.69 36.10
N TRP A 503 -11.37 2.20 35.78
CA TRP A 503 -11.58 0.91 35.15
C TRP A 503 -11.70 1.06 33.64
N LEU A 504 -11.22 0.06 32.92
CA LEU A 504 -11.11 -0.02 31.47
C LEU A 504 -11.41 -1.46 31.04
N LEU A 505 -11.71 -1.65 29.77
CA LEU A 505 -11.89 -2.97 29.17
C LEU A 505 -10.79 -3.22 28.14
N LEU A 506 -10.20 -4.41 28.15
CA LEU A 506 -9.23 -4.87 27.16
C LEU A 506 -9.84 -6.04 26.38
N GLU A 507 -9.88 -5.99 25.05
CA GLU A 507 -10.31 -7.15 24.26
C GLU A 507 -9.23 -8.24 24.29
N THR A 508 -9.57 -9.41 24.83
CA THR A 508 -8.62 -10.50 25.05
C THR A 508 -8.85 -11.69 24.13
N ALA A 509 -10.09 -11.92 23.70
CA ALA A 509 -10.43 -13.05 22.85
C ALA A 509 -11.70 -12.81 22.02
N ARG A 510 -11.98 -13.76 21.12
CA ARG A 510 -13.27 -13.91 20.44
C ARG A 510 -13.92 -15.19 20.93
N GLY A 511 -15.17 -15.08 21.38
CA GLY A 511 -15.96 -16.22 21.82
C GLY A 511 -16.36 -17.15 20.68
N ALA A 512 -17.03 -18.26 21.00
CA ALA A 512 -17.40 -19.30 20.04
C ALA A 512 -18.29 -18.82 18.88
N LYS A 513 -19.03 -17.70 19.03
CA LYS A 513 -19.84 -17.09 17.95
C LYS A 513 -19.17 -15.84 17.36
N GLY A 514 -17.87 -15.64 17.59
CA GLY A 514 -17.11 -14.49 17.08
C GLY A 514 -17.32 -13.19 17.86
N GLN A 515 -18.09 -13.20 18.96
CA GLN A 515 -18.30 -12.02 19.80
C GLN A 515 -17.03 -11.66 20.59
N PRO A 516 -16.72 -10.37 20.80
CA PRO A 516 -15.57 -9.96 21.60
C PRO A 516 -15.72 -10.36 23.06
N VAL A 517 -14.61 -10.79 23.66
CA VAL A 517 -14.46 -11.05 25.09
C VAL A 517 -13.51 -10.00 25.64
N TYR A 518 -13.98 -9.28 26.65
CA TYR A 518 -13.24 -8.22 27.30
C TYR A 518 -12.80 -8.64 28.70
N GLN A 519 -11.60 -8.27 29.09
CA GLN A 519 -11.13 -8.35 30.46
C GLN A 519 -11.25 -6.97 31.12
N LEU A 520 -11.75 -6.95 32.34
CA LEU A 520 -11.81 -5.74 33.16
C LEU A 520 -10.44 -5.44 33.75
N VAL A 521 -9.86 -4.30 33.38
CA VAL A 521 -8.50 -3.87 33.75
C VAL A 521 -8.56 -2.47 34.37
N ASN A 522 -7.67 -2.14 35.30
CA ASN A 522 -7.59 -0.79 35.86
C ASN A 522 -6.39 0.01 35.32
N THR A 523 -6.36 1.31 35.58
CA THR A 523 -5.30 2.21 35.10
C THR A 523 -3.89 1.86 35.59
N ILE A 524 -3.76 1.28 36.79
CA ILE A 524 -2.48 0.80 37.33
C ILE A 524 -1.99 -0.36 36.47
N ARG A 525 -2.84 -1.37 36.25
CA ARG A 525 -2.51 -2.56 35.48
C ARG A 525 -2.25 -2.23 34.01
N ARG A 526 -3.01 -1.31 33.42
CA ARG A 526 -2.71 -0.77 32.08
C ARG A 526 -1.28 -0.21 32.02
N ARG A 527 -0.88 0.60 33.01
CA ARG A 527 0.48 1.18 33.06
C ARG A 527 1.55 0.09 33.17
N GLU A 528 1.32 -0.95 33.97
CA GLU A 528 2.23 -2.10 34.07
C GLU A 528 2.34 -2.88 32.76
N MET A 529 1.22 -3.19 32.12
CA MET A 529 1.16 -3.94 30.86
C MET A 529 1.87 -3.20 29.73
N LEU A 530 1.64 -1.89 29.63
CA LEU A 530 2.32 -1.02 28.66
C LEU A 530 3.82 -0.88 28.98
N GLY A 531 4.18 -0.67 30.26
CA GLY A 531 5.57 -0.52 30.69
C GLY A 531 6.42 -1.79 30.50
N LYS A 532 5.80 -2.98 30.55
CA LYS A 532 6.45 -4.27 30.29
C LYS A 532 6.28 -4.77 28.84
N ALA A 533 5.80 -3.92 27.93
CA ALA A 533 5.56 -4.26 26.52
C ALA A 533 4.80 -5.59 26.32
N HIS A 534 3.78 -5.84 27.14
CA HIS A 534 2.96 -7.05 27.01
C HIS A 534 2.40 -7.17 25.60
N ARG A 535 2.41 -8.39 25.04
CA ARG A 535 1.80 -8.64 23.73
C ARG A 535 0.28 -8.65 23.85
N HIS A 536 -0.38 -8.07 22.86
CA HIS A 536 -1.81 -8.12 22.70
C HIS A 536 -2.24 -9.58 22.48
N PRO A 537 -3.20 -10.11 23.26
CA PRO A 537 -3.60 -11.52 23.21
C PRO A 537 -4.02 -11.99 21.81
N MET A 538 -4.71 -11.13 21.05
CA MET A 538 -5.16 -11.44 19.70
C MET A 538 -4.23 -10.96 18.57
N LEU A 539 -3.58 -9.81 18.72
CA LEU A 539 -2.90 -9.15 17.59
C LEU A 539 -1.41 -9.50 17.45
N GLY A 540 -0.83 -10.23 18.41
CA GLY A 540 0.58 -10.65 18.38
C GLY A 540 1.61 -9.50 18.48
N ARG A 541 1.19 -8.23 18.40
CA ARG A 541 1.99 -7.02 18.62
C ARG A 541 1.98 -6.56 20.07
N ALA A 542 2.87 -5.65 20.47
CA ALA A 542 2.81 -5.02 21.78
C ALA A 542 1.49 -4.25 21.98
N LEU A 543 0.99 -4.24 23.21
CA LEU A 543 -0.15 -3.43 23.64
C LEU A 543 0.18 -1.94 23.55
N THR A 544 -0.83 -1.17 23.20
CA THR A 544 -0.81 0.28 23.09
C THR A 544 -1.98 0.87 23.87
N SER A 545 -1.93 2.18 24.13
CA SER A 545 -3.03 2.89 24.80
C SER A 545 -4.38 2.75 24.09
N ALA A 546 -4.38 2.55 22.76
CA ALA A 546 -5.60 2.42 21.96
C ALA A 546 -6.30 1.06 22.11
N ASP A 547 -5.64 0.07 22.72
CA ASP A 547 -6.21 -1.27 22.91
C ASP A 547 -7.16 -1.35 24.11
N PHE A 548 -7.24 -0.28 24.93
CA PHE A 548 -8.09 -0.21 26.11
C PHE A 548 -9.31 0.67 25.83
N ILE A 549 -10.49 0.14 26.10
CA ILE A 549 -11.77 0.85 26.04
C ILE A 549 -12.02 1.47 27.41
N GLY A 550 -12.30 2.78 27.45
CA GLY A 550 -12.58 3.51 28.68
C GLY A 550 -13.84 4.34 28.60
N GLU A 551 -14.01 5.17 29.62
CA GLU A 551 -15.01 6.24 29.67
C GLU A 551 -16.44 5.72 29.44
N VAL A 552 -17.25 6.50 28.73
CA VAL A 552 -18.68 6.27 28.52
C VAL A 552 -18.95 4.98 27.74
N GLU A 553 -18.04 4.59 26.85
CA GLU A 553 -18.17 3.36 26.06
C GLU A 553 -18.00 2.10 26.94
N ALA A 554 -17.01 2.11 27.83
CA ALA A 554 -16.83 1.04 28.81
C ALA A 554 -17.99 1.01 29.83
N LEU A 555 -18.48 2.17 30.26
CA LEU A 555 -19.67 2.26 31.11
C LEU A 555 -20.91 1.65 30.44
N GLU A 556 -21.15 1.97 29.17
CA GLU A 556 -22.27 1.43 28.40
C GLU A 556 -22.20 -0.10 28.30
N LEU A 557 -21.02 -0.64 28.01
CA LEU A 557 -20.78 -2.09 28.04
C LEU A 557 -21.05 -2.68 29.42
N LEU A 558 -20.66 -2.02 30.51
CA LEU A 558 -20.95 -2.54 31.86
C LEU A 558 -22.45 -2.49 32.19
N GLN A 559 -23.17 -1.47 31.77
CA GLN A 559 -24.60 -1.30 32.07
C GLN A 559 -25.50 -2.32 31.35
N LEU A 560 -25.07 -2.82 30.18
CA LEU A 560 -25.81 -3.76 29.35
C LEU A 560 -25.57 -5.24 29.71
N LEU A 561 -24.70 -5.54 30.68
CA LEU A 561 -24.47 -6.90 31.15
C LEU A 561 -25.73 -7.52 31.76
N GLN A 562 -25.98 -8.78 31.42
CA GLN A 562 -27.01 -9.58 32.05
C GLN A 562 -26.37 -10.74 32.82
N PRO A 563 -26.85 -11.05 34.05
CA PRO A 563 -26.48 -12.28 34.73
C PRO A 563 -26.94 -13.45 33.84
N GLY A 564 -25.99 -14.29 33.43
CA GLY A 564 -26.21 -15.30 32.40
C GLY A 564 -27.44 -16.15 32.67
N ARG A 565 -28.39 -16.17 31.73
CA ARG A 565 -29.37 -17.26 31.66
C ARG A 565 -28.56 -18.55 31.52
N ARG A 566 -28.66 -19.44 32.52
CA ARG A 566 -28.17 -20.82 32.39
C ARG A 566 -28.64 -21.37 31.04
N ALA A 567 -27.70 -21.80 30.20
CA ALA A 567 -28.04 -22.75 29.15
C ALA A 567 -28.70 -23.94 29.85
N ARG A 568 -29.97 -24.21 29.51
CA ARG A 568 -30.61 -25.48 29.82
C ARG A 568 -30.24 -26.49 28.76
#